data_AF-A0A973A079-F1
#
_entry.id   AF-A0A973A079-F1
#
_cell.length_a   1.000
_cell.length_b   1.000
_cell.length_c   1.000
_cell.angle_alpha   90.00
_cell.angle_beta   90.00
_cell.angle_gamma   90.00
#
_symmetry.space_group_name_H-M   'P 1'
#
loop_
_entity.id
_entity.type
_entity.pdbx_description
1 polymer ?
#
loop_
_entity_poly.entity_id
_entity_poly.type
_entity_poly.pdbx_seq_one_letter_code
_entity_poly.pdbx_strand_id
1 'polypeptide(L)'
;MKLSLQLLAPYLAVGLFCCVWRNAWLAILTYHAQIVFWSWCSWHKWHKPAYKHTLLLALPAVLAGPLLYILLPHITQEPLSSWLNSQHLSRMSLMALIPYFGLIHPVLEQCYWARLREQTPLSHPLFAGYHLVVLVTLLKPPWLIVCFVVLTAASSVWQQMVRRPHSLAAPIASHILADLGIVIVVWMQC
;
A
#
# COMPACT_ATOMS: atom_id res chain seq x y z
N MET A 1 11.61 19.35 10.55
CA MET A 1 11.67 18.15 11.41
C MET A 1 10.41 17.28 11.34
N LYS A 2 9.20 17.82 11.60
CA LYS A 2 7.94 17.05 11.58
C LYS A 2 7.69 16.27 10.27
N LEU A 3 7.90 16.90 9.11
CA LEU A 3 7.70 16.25 7.80
C LEU A 3 8.64 15.05 7.59
N SER A 4 9.93 15.19 7.89
CA SER A 4 10.90 14.11 7.76
C SER A 4 10.53 12.90 8.63
N LEU A 5 10.10 13.15 9.87
CA LEU A 5 9.63 12.08 10.76
C LEU A 5 8.41 11.36 10.20
N GLN A 6 7.45 12.10 9.63
CA GLN A 6 6.27 11.51 8.99
C GLN A 6 6.65 10.65 7.78
N LEU A 7 7.58 11.13 6.93
CA LEU A 7 8.03 10.39 5.77
C LEU A 7 8.81 9.12 6.13
N LEU A 8 9.54 9.11 7.25
CA LEU A 8 10.36 7.99 7.70
C LEU A 8 9.66 7.02 8.65
N ALA A 9 8.56 7.42 9.30
CA ALA A 9 7.81 6.56 10.22
C ALA A 9 7.43 5.18 9.63
N PRO A 10 6.96 5.07 8.37
CA PRO A 10 6.65 3.77 7.76
C PRO A 10 7.87 2.84 7.69
N TYR A 11 9.05 3.38 7.40
CA TYR A 11 10.30 2.61 7.34
C TYR A 11 10.67 2.04 8.70
N LEU A 12 10.43 2.78 9.78
CA LEU A 12 10.67 2.29 11.14
C LEU A 12 9.70 1.15 11.50
N ALA A 13 8.40 1.33 11.24
CA ALA A 13 7.40 0.30 11.53
C ALA A 13 7.68 -0.98 10.72
N VAL A 14 7.88 -0.85 9.41
CA VAL A 14 8.10 -1.99 8.53
C VAL A 14 9.48 -2.61 8.76
N GLY A 15 10.55 -1.82 8.76
CA GLY A 15 11.91 -2.35 8.92
C GLY A 15 12.10 -3.09 10.24
N LEU A 16 11.56 -2.54 11.34
CA LEU A 16 11.67 -3.18 12.64
C LEU A 16 10.79 -4.45 12.72
N PHE A 17 9.50 -4.34 12.45
CA PHE A 17 8.60 -5.47 12.70
C PHE A 17 8.61 -6.53 11.60
N CYS A 18 8.79 -6.15 10.33
CA CYS A 18 8.86 -7.10 9.22
C CYS A 18 10.26 -7.69 9.04
N CYS A 19 11.33 -6.87 9.06
CA CYS A 19 12.68 -7.40 8.80
C CYS A 19 13.35 -8.00 10.05
N VAL A 20 13.18 -7.38 11.23
CA VAL A 20 13.81 -7.87 12.46
C VAL A 20 12.95 -8.92 13.16
N TRP A 21 11.68 -8.61 13.44
CA TRP A 21 10.78 -9.52 14.15
C TRP A 21 10.01 -10.51 13.26
N ARG A 22 10.08 -10.37 11.93
CA ARG A 22 9.37 -11.24 10.97
C ARG A 22 7.86 -11.36 11.25
N ASN A 23 7.23 -10.26 11.64
CA ASN A 23 5.82 -10.22 11.99
C ASN A 23 5.09 -9.14 11.19
N ALA A 24 4.37 -9.58 10.15
CA ALA A 24 3.64 -8.68 9.27
C ALA A 24 2.49 -7.93 9.98
N TRP A 25 1.80 -8.58 10.93
CA TRP A 25 0.73 -7.92 11.68
C TRP A 25 1.23 -6.75 12.52
N LEU A 26 2.33 -6.93 13.25
CA LEU A 26 2.91 -5.85 14.05
C LEU A 26 3.41 -4.69 13.18
N ALA A 27 3.97 -4.99 12.00
CA ALA A 27 4.36 -3.97 11.03
C ALA A 27 3.14 -3.15 10.55
N ILE A 28 2.08 -3.83 10.12
CA ILE A 28 0.83 -3.21 9.64
C ILE A 28 0.21 -2.36 10.74
N LEU A 29 -0.06 -2.95 11.91
CA LEU A 29 -0.76 -2.28 13.00
C LEU A 29 0.03 -1.08 13.54
N THR A 30 1.35 -1.20 13.67
CA THR A 30 2.19 -0.08 14.12
C THR A 30 2.20 1.04 13.09
N TYR A 31 2.31 0.71 11.80
CA TYR A 31 2.24 1.70 10.74
C TYR A 31 0.89 2.44 10.74
N HIS A 32 -0.24 1.73 10.84
CA HIS A 32 -1.55 2.37 10.90
C HIS A 32 -1.78 3.16 12.18
N ALA A 33 -1.25 2.72 13.32
CA ALA A 33 -1.26 3.50 14.57
C ALA A 33 -0.53 4.83 14.39
N GLN A 34 0.63 4.83 13.70
CA GLN A 34 1.34 6.07 13.35
C GLN A 34 0.52 6.96 12.42
N ILE A 35 -0.14 6.40 11.39
CA ILE A 35 -1.01 7.18 10.50
C ILE A 35 -2.10 7.88 11.31
N VAL A 36 -2.81 7.14 12.17
CA VAL A 36 -3.91 7.67 12.99
C VAL A 36 -3.39 8.78 13.89
N PHE A 37 -2.26 8.55 14.59
CA PHE A 37 -1.62 9.56 15.43
C PHE A 37 -1.28 10.85 14.66
N TRP A 38 -0.68 10.73 13.48
CA TRP A 38 -0.27 11.91 12.69
C TRP A 38 -1.40 12.59 11.92
N SER A 39 -2.50 11.88 11.65
CA SER A 39 -3.61 12.35 10.81
C SER A 39 -4.85 12.75 11.60
N TRP A 40 -4.88 12.50 12.91
CA TRP A 40 -6.02 12.72 13.79
C TRP A 40 -6.74 14.06 13.55
N CYS A 41 -5.99 15.17 13.52
CA CYS A 41 -6.55 16.51 13.36
C CYS A 41 -6.99 16.87 11.93
N SER A 42 -6.74 16.02 10.94
CA SER A 42 -6.96 16.32 9.52
C SER A 42 -8.18 15.64 8.90
N TRP A 43 -8.82 14.72 9.62
CA TRP A 43 -9.96 13.95 9.10
C TRP A 43 -11.22 14.77 8.87
N HIS A 44 -11.39 15.92 9.54
CA HIS A 44 -12.60 16.75 9.38
C HIS A 44 -12.68 17.52 8.04
N LYS A 45 -11.62 17.51 7.21
CA LYS A 45 -11.57 18.26 5.94
C LYS A 45 -12.06 17.48 4.72
N TRP A 46 -12.87 16.43 4.92
CA TRP A 46 -13.33 15.58 3.84
C TRP A 46 -14.45 16.26 3.05
N HIS A 47 -14.21 16.47 1.76
CA HIS A 47 -15.23 16.93 0.82
C HIS A 47 -16.02 15.75 0.24
N LYS A 48 -17.29 15.99 -0.12
CA LYS A 48 -18.17 14.97 -0.72
C LYS A 48 -17.56 14.44 -2.03
N PRO A 49 -17.65 13.12 -2.31
CA PRO A 49 -17.09 12.55 -3.53
C PRO A 49 -17.79 13.07 -4.79
N ALA A 50 -17.01 13.37 -5.82
CA ALA A 50 -17.53 13.53 -7.18
C ALA A 50 -17.57 12.16 -7.87
N TYR A 51 -18.68 11.43 -7.73
CA TYR A 51 -18.77 10.00 -8.08
C TYR A 51 -18.60 9.64 -9.57
N LYS A 52 -18.95 10.55 -10.49
CA LYS A 52 -19.12 10.19 -11.92
C LYS A 52 -17.84 9.73 -12.62
N HIS A 53 -16.66 10.18 -12.18
CA HIS A 53 -15.38 9.83 -12.82
C HIS A 53 -14.49 8.93 -11.95
N THR A 54 -14.89 8.67 -10.70
CA THR A 54 -14.12 7.87 -9.73
C THR A 54 -13.83 6.47 -10.25
N LEU A 55 -14.86 5.76 -10.75
CA LEU A 55 -14.71 4.37 -11.18
C LEU A 55 -13.84 4.24 -12.44
N LEU A 56 -14.01 5.12 -13.41
CA LEU A 56 -13.23 5.08 -14.65
C LEU A 56 -11.73 5.30 -14.38
N LEU A 57 -11.40 6.23 -13.47
CA LEU A 57 -10.02 6.49 -13.04
C LEU A 57 -9.43 5.33 -12.22
N ALA A 58 -10.25 4.60 -11.48
CA ALA A 58 -9.83 3.48 -10.65
C ALA A 58 -9.69 2.16 -11.43
N LEU A 59 -10.38 2.00 -12.56
CA LEU A 59 -10.48 0.75 -13.32
C LEU A 59 -9.14 0.10 -13.68
N PRO A 60 -8.08 0.83 -14.08
CA PRO A 60 -6.79 0.21 -14.39
C PRO A 60 -6.19 -0.60 -13.23
N ALA A 61 -6.52 -0.25 -11.98
CA ALA A 61 -6.01 -0.96 -10.80
C ALA A 61 -6.54 -2.40 -10.66
N VAL A 62 -7.66 -2.74 -11.32
CA VAL A 62 -8.18 -4.11 -11.37
C VAL A 62 -7.16 -5.08 -11.98
N LEU A 63 -6.26 -4.59 -12.84
CA LEU A 63 -5.23 -5.40 -13.47
C LEU A 63 -4.14 -5.86 -12.50
N ALA A 64 -4.02 -5.26 -11.31
CA ALA A 64 -2.99 -5.61 -10.33
C ALA A 64 -3.06 -7.09 -9.94
N GLY A 65 -4.26 -7.60 -9.64
CA GLY A 65 -4.46 -9.01 -9.31
C GLY A 65 -4.07 -9.95 -10.45
N PRO A 66 -4.72 -9.89 -11.62
CA PRO A 66 -4.41 -10.77 -12.76
C PRO A 66 -2.93 -10.75 -13.17
N LEU A 67 -2.30 -9.56 -13.22
CA LEU A 67 -0.88 -9.44 -13.52
C LEU A 67 -0.03 -10.12 -12.44
N LEU A 68 -0.34 -9.90 -11.16
CA LEU A 68 0.38 -10.55 -10.08
C LEU A 68 0.20 -12.07 -10.13
N TYR A 69 -1.01 -12.58 -10.40
CA TYR A 69 -1.27 -14.02 -10.47
C TYR A 69 -0.34 -14.72 -11.46
N ILE A 70 -0.14 -14.11 -12.64
CA ILE A 70 0.74 -14.62 -13.69
C ILE A 70 2.21 -14.46 -13.29
N LEU A 71 2.58 -13.31 -12.73
CA LEU A 71 3.98 -12.97 -12.47
C LEU A 71 4.54 -13.64 -11.21
N LEU A 72 3.73 -13.88 -10.18
CA LEU A 72 4.20 -14.26 -8.84
C LEU A 72 5.20 -15.44 -8.83
N PRO A 73 4.96 -16.56 -9.54
CA PRO A 73 5.89 -17.69 -9.57
C PRO A 73 7.27 -17.36 -10.19
N HIS A 74 7.34 -16.32 -11.02
CA HIS A 74 8.56 -15.92 -11.71
C HIS A 74 9.37 -14.89 -10.92
N ILE A 75 8.69 -14.04 -10.15
CA ILE A 75 9.29 -12.88 -9.49
C ILE A 75 9.76 -13.15 -8.06
N THR A 76 9.17 -14.14 -7.36
CA THR A 76 9.56 -14.47 -5.99
C THR A 76 10.85 -15.29 -5.94
N GLN A 77 11.60 -15.16 -4.84
CA GLN A 77 12.84 -15.91 -4.61
C GLN A 77 12.61 -17.24 -3.88
N GLU A 78 11.45 -17.41 -3.24
CA GLU A 78 11.03 -18.65 -2.58
C GLU A 78 9.52 -18.89 -2.80
N PRO A 79 8.99 -20.09 -2.48
CA PRO A 79 7.55 -20.35 -2.55
C PRO A 79 6.77 -19.39 -1.64
N LEU A 80 5.73 -18.76 -2.18
CA LEU A 80 4.93 -17.74 -1.49
C LEU A 80 4.38 -18.24 -0.13
N SER A 81 3.88 -19.48 -0.08
CA SER A 81 3.33 -20.07 1.15
C SER A 81 4.39 -20.22 2.25
N SER A 82 5.63 -20.56 1.90
CA SER A 82 6.76 -20.60 2.84
C SER A 82 7.04 -19.21 3.42
N TRP A 83 7.14 -18.21 2.54
CA TRP A 83 7.38 -16.82 2.96
C TRP A 83 6.27 -16.30 3.87
N LEU A 84 4.99 -16.51 3.52
CA LEU A 84 3.86 -16.07 4.33
C LEU A 84 3.84 -16.71 5.72
N ASN A 85 4.10 -18.02 5.80
CA ASN A 85 4.20 -18.70 7.09
C ASN A 85 5.34 -18.13 7.94
N SER A 86 6.48 -17.78 7.33
CA SER A 86 7.60 -17.14 8.03
C SER A 86 7.27 -15.74 8.57
N GLN A 87 6.23 -15.08 8.02
CA GLN A 87 5.75 -13.76 8.42
C GLN A 87 4.50 -13.79 9.31
N HIS A 88 4.11 -14.99 9.79
CA HIS A 88 2.89 -15.24 10.56
C HIS A 88 1.59 -14.85 9.81
N LEU A 89 1.60 -14.98 8.48
CA LEU A 89 0.46 -14.76 7.60
C LEU A 89 -0.17 -16.08 7.18
N SER A 90 -0.87 -16.73 8.12
CA SER A 90 -1.65 -17.93 7.84
C SER A 90 -2.81 -17.66 6.85
N ARG A 91 -3.41 -18.71 6.29
CA ARG A 91 -4.62 -18.58 5.45
C ARG A 91 -5.76 -17.84 6.15
N MET A 92 -5.96 -18.08 7.45
CA MET A 92 -6.96 -17.36 8.25
C MET A 92 -6.58 -15.88 8.45
N SER A 93 -5.29 -15.60 8.63
CA SER A 93 -4.78 -14.23 8.68
C SER A 93 -5.03 -13.49 7.36
N LEU A 94 -4.83 -14.15 6.21
CA LEU A 94 -5.14 -13.58 4.90
C LEU A 94 -6.64 -13.29 4.74
N MET A 95 -7.52 -14.17 5.24
CA MET A 95 -8.97 -13.88 5.25
C MET A 95 -9.32 -12.63 6.05
N ALA A 96 -8.63 -12.38 7.17
CA ALA A 96 -8.79 -11.14 7.94
C ALA A 96 -8.17 -9.93 7.21
N LEU A 97 -7.11 -10.14 6.42
CA LEU A 97 -6.49 -9.09 5.63
C LEU A 97 -7.38 -8.64 4.46
N ILE A 98 -8.22 -9.49 3.86
CA ILE A 98 -9.12 -9.09 2.76
C ILE A 98 -9.99 -7.87 3.12
N PRO A 99 -10.83 -7.89 4.17
CA PRO A 99 -11.63 -6.71 4.52
C PRO A 99 -10.76 -5.55 5.04
N TYR A 100 -9.62 -5.84 5.67
CA TYR A 100 -8.73 -4.80 6.18
C TYR A 100 -8.05 -4.02 5.06
N PHE A 101 -7.40 -4.71 4.12
CA PHE A 101 -6.78 -4.18 2.91
C PHE A 101 -7.80 -3.71 1.88
N GLY A 102 -9.04 -4.23 1.91
CA GLY A 102 -10.10 -3.77 1.04
C GLY A 102 -10.81 -2.50 1.50
N LEU A 103 -10.70 -2.10 2.76
CA LEU A 103 -11.50 -1.00 3.31
C LEU A 103 -10.69 -0.03 4.17
N ILE A 104 -10.01 -0.53 5.18
CA ILE A 104 -9.38 0.30 6.21
C ILE A 104 -8.05 0.85 5.72
N HIS A 105 -7.17 -0.04 5.26
CA HIS A 105 -5.81 0.31 4.86
C HIS A 105 -5.78 1.37 3.74
N PRO A 106 -6.54 1.23 2.63
CA PRO A 106 -6.49 2.21 1.54
C PRO A 106 -6.93 3.60 1.98
N VAL A 107 -7.95 3.68 2.83
CA VAL A 107 -8.45 4.95 3.36
C VAL A 107 -7.38 5.63 4.21
N LEU A 108 -6.80 4.90 5.17
CA LEU A 108 -5.76 5.44 6.05
C LEU A 108 -4.54 5.91 5.27
N GLU A 109 -4.03 5.06 4.37
CA GLU A 109 -2.87 5.39 3.55
C GLU A 109 -3.12 6.60 2.65
N GLN A 110 -4.24 6.65 1.93
CA GLN A 110 -4.50 7.75 1.02
C GLN A 110 -4.71 9.07 1.77
N CYS A 111 -5.33 9.05 2.96
CA CYS A 111 -5.43 10.23 3.81
C CYS A 111 -4.06 10.73 4.27
N TYR A 112 -3.20 9.81 4.69
CA TYR A 112 -1.86 10.13 5.17
C TYR A 112 -0.98 10.69 4.05
N TRP A 113 -0.84 9.91 2.98
CA TRP A 113 0.10 10.19 1.90
C TRP A 113 -0.36 11.32 0.98
N ALA A 114 -1.66 11.54 0.78
CA ALA A 114 -2.11 12.69 -0.03
C ALA A 114 -1.61 14.02 0.55
N ARG A 115 -1.66 14.19 1.87
CA ARG A 115 -1.12 15.39 2.52
C ARG A 115 0.39 15.50 2.34
N LEU A 116 1.14 14.41 2.46
CA LEU A 116 2.60 14.42 2.29
C LEU A 116 3.02 14.71 0.84
N ARG A 117 2.24 14.23 -0.13
CA ARG A 117 2.42 14.49 -1.57
C ARG A 117 2.28 15.96 -1.94
N GLU A 118 1.36 16.68 -1.29
CA GLU A 118 1.26 18.12 -1.48
C GLU A 118 2.40 18.92 -0.83
N GLN A 119 3.12 18.33 0.13
CA GLN A 119 4.21 19.02 0.83
C GLN A 119 5.58 18.81 0.18
N THR A 120 5.81 17.68 -0.50
CA THR A 120 7.09 17.40 -1.17
C THR A 120 6.98 16.30 -2.23
N PRO A 121 7.64 16.46 -3.40
CA PRO A 121 7.71 15.41 -4.42
C PRO A 121 8.47 14.17 -3.95
N LEU A 122 9.33 14.28 -2.91
CA LEU A 122 10.05 13.14 -2.34
C LEU A 122 9.12 12.09 -1.70
N SER A 123 7.88 12.47 -1.40
CA SER A 123 6.88 11.54 -0.87
C SER A 123 6.56 10.38 -1.82
N HIS A 124 6.67 10.54 -3.14
CA HIS A 124 6.41 9.45 -4.09
C HIS A 124 7.47 8.34 -4.04
N PRO A 125 8.77 8.64 -4.22
CA PRO A 125 9.79 7.61 -4.06
C PRO A 125 9.89 7.09 -2.62
N LEU A 126 9.60 7.91 -1.60
CA LEU A 126 9.58 7.44 -0.21
C LEU A 126 8.40 6.51 0.09
N PHE A 127 7.24 6.76 -0.52
CA PHE A 127 6.10 5.84 -0.50
C PHE A 127 6.46 4.49 -1.13
N ALA A 128 7.08 4.50 -2.31
CA ALA A 128 7.51 3.27 -2.96
C ALA A 128 8.61 2.55 -2.16
N GLY A 129 9.56 3.30 -1.60
CA GLY A 129 10.71 2.74 -0.91
C GLY A 129 10.38 1.96 0.36
N TYR A 130 9.39 2.38 1.17
CA TYR A 130 9.06 1.60 2.37
C TYR A 130 8.38 0.27 2.01
N HIS A 131 7.64 0.23 0.89
CA HIS A 131 7.11 -1.04 0.37
C HIS A 131 8.24 -1.97 -0.05
N LEU A 132 9.32 -1.45 -0.64
CA LEU A 132 10.49 -2.27 -0.97
C LEU A 132 11.13 -2.93 0.26
N VAL A 133 11.03 -2.33 1.44
CA VAL A 133 11.52 -2.93 2.69
C VAL A 133 10.79 -4.23 3.02
N VAL A 134 9.49 -4.34 2.70
CA VAL A 134 8.77 -5.63 2.76
C VAL A 134 9.21 -6.52 1.61
N LEU A 135 9.14 -5.99 0.38
CA LEU A 135 9.29 -6.77 -0.84
C LEU A 135 10.68 -7.37 -1.02
N VAL A 136 11.74 -6.78 -0.46
CA VAL A 136 13.11 -7.32 -0.53
C VAL A 136 13.23 -8.70 0.12
N THR A 137 12.34 -9.02 1.06
CA THR A 137 12.30 -10.35 1.70
C THR A 137 11.64 -11.41 0.83
N LEU A 138 10.92 -11.03 -0.24
CA LEU A 138 10.13 -11.93 -1.08
C LEU A 138 10.57 -11.95 -2.56
N LEU A 139 10.91 -10.79 -3.14
CA LEU A 139 11.13 -10.62 -4.56
C LEU A 139 12.61 -10.66 -4.95
N LYS A 140 12.89 -11.16 -6.16
CA LYS A 140 14.22 -11.08 -6.78
C LYS A 140 14.61 -9.62 -7.07
N PRO A 141 15.91 -9.25 -7.04
CA PRO A 141 16.35 -7.85 -7.16
C PRO A 141 15.86 -7.07 -8.39
N PRO A 142 15.81 -7.62 -9.62
CA PRO A 142 15.31 -6.88 -10.78
C PRO A 142 13.85 -6.44 -10.62
N TRP A 143 13.04 -7.26 -9.94
CA TRP A 143 11.63 -6.97 -9.72
C TRP A 143 11.42 -5.91 -8.64
N LEU A 144 12.36 -5.71 -7.72
CA LEU A 144 12.32 -4.58 -6.78
C LEU A 144 12.41 -3.24 -7.52
N ILE A 145 13.24 -3.15 -8.56
CA ILE A 145 13.36 -1.94 -9.40
C ILE A 145 12.03 -1.68 -10.13
N VAL A 146 11.42 -2.73 -10.70
CA VAL A 146 10.12 -2.63 -11.38
C VAL A 146 9.04 -2.17 -10.41
N CYS A 147 8.93 -2.80 -9.24
CA CYS A 147 7.98 -2.40 -8.19
C CYS A 147 8.19 -0.96 -7.75
N PHE A 148 9.43 -0.51 -7.58
CA PHE A 148 9.74 0.87 -7.21
C PHE A 148 9.20 1.88 -8.22
N VAL A 149 9.45 1.63 -9.51
CA VAL A 149 8.98 2.50 -10.60
C VAL A 149 7.45 2.51 -10.66
N VAL A 150 6.82 1.34 -10.61
CA VAL A 150 5.35 1.19 -10.65
C VAL A 150 4.70 1.91 -9.46
N LEU A 151 5.18 1.70 -8.23
CA LEU A 151 4.63 2.31 -7.02
C LEU A 151 4.85 3.83 -6.99
N THR A 152 5.99 4.31 -7.46
CA THR A 152 6.27 5.76 -7.58
C THR A 152 5.33 6.41 -8.60
N ALA A 153 5.13 5.76 -9.74
CA ALA A 153 4.19 6.22 -10.77
C ALA A 153 2.74 6.21 -10.26
N ALA A 154 2.30 5.12 -9.61
CA ALA A 154 0.98 5.02 -9.00
C ALA A 154 0.74 6.14 -7.97
N SER A 155 1.71 6.38 -7.08
CA SER A 155 1.66 7.47 -6.10
C SER A 155 1.51 8.85 -6.76
N SER A 156 2.21 9.07 -7.88
CA SER A 156 2.12 10.31 -8.66
C SER A 156 0.75 10.46 -9.34
N VAL A 157 0.24 9.38 -9.94
CA VAL A 157 -1.09 9.32 -10.56
C VAL A 157 -2.19 9.59 -9.52
N TRP A 158 -2.11 9.00 -8.34
CA TRP A 158 -3.06 9.28 -7.26
C TRP A 158 -3.05 10.74 -6.83
N GLN A 159 -1.89 11.39 -6.75
CA GLN A 159 -1.85 12.84 -6.49
C GLN A 159 -2.60 13.63 -7.58
N GLN A 160 -2.41 13.29 -8.85
CA GLN A 160 -3.13 13.94 -9.94
C GLN A 160 -4.65 13.70 -9.83
N MET A 161 -5.06 12.50 -9.43
CA MET A 161 -6.47 12.18 -9.16
C MET A 161 -7.05 12.99 -7.99
N VAL A 162 -6.24 13.31 -6.96
CA VAL A 162 -6.67 14.19 -5.87
C VAL A 162 -6.83 15.64 -6.32
N ARG A 163 -5.92 16.14 -7.17
CA ARG A 163 -5.90 17.56 -7.57
C ARG A 163 -7.07 17.97 -8.48
N ARG A 164 -7.62 17.05 -9.29
CA ARG A 164 -8.64 17.37 -10.31
C ARG A 164 -10.09 17.49 -9.77
N PRO A 165 -10.43 16.91 -8.61
CA PRO A 165 -11.68 17.19 -7.91
C PRO A 165 -11.51 17.55 -6.41
N HIS A 166 -10.29 17.75 -5.92
CA HIS A 166 -9.98 17.88 -4.48
C HIS A 166 -10.59 16.75 -3.62
N SER A 167 -10.62 15.52 -4.15
CA SER A 167 -11.27 14.37 -3.53
C SER A 167 -10.35 13.14 -3.49
N LEU A 168 -10.42 12.40 -2.38
CA LEU A 168 -9.70 11.13 -2.20
C LEU A 168 -10.46 9.93 -2.78
N ALA A 169 -11.68 10.11 -3.30
CA ALA A 169 -12.52 8.99 -3.72
C ALA A 169 -11.88 8.13 -4.82
N ALA A 170 -11.36 8.76 -5.89
CA ALA A 170 -10.69 8.06 -6.99
C ALA A 170 -9.42 7.30 -6.55
N PRO A 171 -8.46 7.91 -5.83
CA PRO A 171 -7.29 7.18 -5.37
C PRO A 171 -7.62 6.11 -4.33
N ILE A 172 -8.60 6.33 -3.43
CA ILE A 172 -9.05 5.29 -2.49
C ILE A 172 -9.65 4.11 -3.27
N ALA A 173 -10.58 4.35 -4.20
CA ALA A 173 -11.17 3.28 -5.00
C ALA A 173 -10.13 2.53 -5.83
N SER A 174 -9.19 3.24 -6.46
CA SER A 174 -8.07 2.64 -7.19
C SER A 174 -7.21 1.77 -6.27
N HIS A 175 -6.90 2.25 -5.07
CA HIS A 175 -6.08 1.54 -4.11
C HIS A 175 -6.79 0.28 -3.57
N ILE A 176 -8.08 0.37 -3.23
CA ILE A 176 -8.93 -0.78 -2.86
C ILE A 176 -8.89 -1.86 -3.93
N LEU A 177 -9.07 -1.50 -5.21
CA LEU A 177 -9.09 -2.45 -6.30
C LEU A 177 -7.74 -3.14 -6.50
N ALA A 178 -6.63 -2.39 -6.35
CA ALA A 178 -5.28 -2.96 -6.41
C ALA A 178 -5.05 -3.95 -5.27
N ASP A 179 -5.29 -3.53 -4.02
CA ASP A 179 -5.00 -4.31 -2.83
C ASP A 179 -5.86 -5.56 -2.72
N LEU A 180 -7.17 -5.45 -3.02
CA LEU A 180 -8.04 -6.63 -3.08
C LEU A 180 -7.57 -7.62 -4.12
N GLY A 181 -7.20 -7.13 -5.32
CA GLY A 181 -6.65 -8.00 -6.37
C GLY A 181 -5.41 -8.74 -5.90
N ILE A 182 -4.48 -8.05 -5.25
CA ILE A 182 -3.24 -8.61 -4.70
C ILE A 182 -3.55 -9.65 -3.61
N VAL A 183 -4.33 -9.29 -2.59
CA VAL A 183 -4.61 -10.17 -1.44
C VAL A 183 -5.41 -11.41 -1.86
N ILE A 184 -6.37 -11.28 -2.79
CA ILE A 184 -7.12 -12.43 -3.32
C ILE A 184 -6.18 -13.40 -4.03
N VAL A 185 -5.28 -12.89 -4.88
CA VAL A 185 -4.29 -13.73 -5.57
C VAL A 185 -3.36 -14.43 -4.59
N VAL A 186 -2.87 -13.69 -3.59
CA VAL A 186 -2.05 -14.27 -2.52
C VAL A 186 -2.82 -15.38 -1.80
N TRP A 187 -4.10 -15.15 -1.45
CA TRP A 187 -4.93 -16.16 -0.79
C TRP A 187 -5.22 -17.39 -1.66
N MET A 188 -5.36 -17.23 -2.98
CA MET A 188 -5.58 -18.34 -3.92
C MET A 188 -4.34 -19.22 -4.14
N GLN A 189 -3.14 -18.67 -3.91
CA GLN A 189 -1.88 -19.40 -4.04
C GLN A 189 -1.38 -19.98 -2.70
N CYS A 190 -2.19 -19.92 -1.65
CA CYS A 190 -1.92 -20.46 -0.31
C CYS A 190 -2.67 -21.76 -0.01
#